data_AF-A0A7Z9RY81-F1
#
_entry.id   AF-A0A7Z9RY81-F1
#
_cell.length_a   1.000
_cell.length_b   1.000
_cell.length_c   1.000
_cell.angle_alpha   90.00
_cell.angle_beta   90.00
_cell.angle_gamma   90.00
#
_symmetry.space_group_name_H-M   'P 1'
#
loop_
_entity.id
_entity.type
_entity.pdbx_description
1 polymer ?
#
loop_
_entity_poly.entity_id
_entity_poly.type
_entity_poly.pdbx_seq_one_letter_code
_entity_poly.pdbx_strand_id
1 'polypeptide(L)'
;MNPAQAHVGWVSKLDGMWGFALWDPAREELILCRDSMGIKPIVRTLLDDGTLLFGSEVKALRGHADFVAQPDIDALVVRLAYEYPLDRTTLFEGVISVAPGTVETWGLDSDGRAVLTGVARYSHDLVAPEDSWDVKTQAGVLLDSLRSSIEDRLMADVPVGIVLSGGLDSSLVAALAHETAQAAGKAVPACWTVADSEDNSDFIAAQMVAQHHDLTHHTHIMPETTFWEDLPRFAWHGEDLDITVVFWQSVFDEMRKDVTIGLCGQGADELHAGYPRYRDPAGHARLIQHRLDLAGGVDGSALARGDGEAWSYDSISPAPNMQGLTETLQFEMDRGQLANFQLRLGDRHSMAAGLELRVPFLGSAHRSQAHLLPLDWRLSADDE
;
A
#
# COMPACT_ATOMS: atom_id res chain seq x y z
N MET A 1 19.74 24.76 6.52
CA MET A 1 19.30 23.79 7.55
C MET A 1 18.00 23.21 7.02
N ASN A 2 17.85 21.89 6.99
CA ASN A 2 16.66 21.21 6.48
C ASN A 2 15.51 21.36 7.51
N PRO A 3 14.45 22.16 7.24
CA PRO A 3 13.38 22.39 8.22
C PRO A 3 12.59 21.13 8.57
N ALA A 4 12.42 20.22 7.60
CA ALA A 4 11.73 18.94 7.80
C ALA A 4 12.29 18.12 8.98
N GLN A 5 13.60 18.23 9.25
CA GLN A 5 14.25 17.54 10.37
C GLN A 5 13.67 17.92 11.74
N ALA A 6 13.15 19.14 11.89
CA ALA A 6 12.55 19.61 13.14
C ALA A 6 11.23 18.89 13.47
N HIS A 7 10.57 18.29 12.48
CA HIS A 7 9.27 17.63 12.66
C HIS A 7 9.38 16.13 12.93
N VAL A 8 10.51 15.50 12.57
CA VAL A 8 10.74 14.05 12.75
C VAL A 8 10.38 13.58 14.16
N GLY A 9 10.82 14.29 15.21
CA GLY A 9 10.66 13.83 16.59
C GLY A 9 9.23 13.80 17.13
N TRP A 10 8.28 14.56 16.57
CA TRP A 10 6.88 14.46 16.95
C TRP A 10 6.08 13.58 15.99
N VAL A 11 6.39 13.61 14.70
CA VAL A 11 5.75 12.76 13.69
C VAL A 11 6.02 11.29 13.97
N SER A 12 7.24 10.92 14.39
CA SER A 12 7.61 9.54 14.71
C SER A 12 6.87 8.94 15.90
N LYS A 13 6.03 9.70 16.59
CA LYS A 13 5.19 9.22 17.71
C LYS A 13 3.78 8.83 17.25
N LEU A 14 3.40 9.14 16.01
CA LEU A 14 2.10 8.79 15.46
C LEU A 14 2.14 7.34 14.99
N ASP A 15 1.29 6.48 15.58
CA ASP A 15 1.09 5.11 15.13
C ASP A 15 -0.30 4.98 14.50
N GLY A 16 -0.35 4.68 13.21
CA GLY A 16 -1.58 4.59 12.44
C GLY A 16 -1.35 4.81 10.95
N MET A 17 -2.46 4.83 10.20
CA MET A 17 -2.49 5.16 8.78
C MET A 17 -3.00 6.59 8.61
N TRP A 18 -2.23 7.44 7.94
CA TRP A 18 -2.55 8.86 7.82
C TRP A 18 -1.72 9.52 6.73
N GLY A 19 -2.31 10.56 6.15
CA GLY A 19 -1.61 11.55 5.34
C GLY A 19 -2.18 12.91 5.68
N PHE A 20 -1.35 13.88 6.03
CA PHE A 20 -1.81 15.21 6.40
C PHE A 20 -1.00 16.32 5.73
N ALA A 21 -1.67 17.47 5.64
CA ALA A 21 -1.09 18.76 5.32
C ALA A 21 -1.32 19.70 6.50
N LEU A 22 -0.28 20.38 6.97
CA LEU A 22 -0.35 21.33 8.08
C LEU A 22 0.34 22.64 7.71
N TRP A 23 -0.40 23.74 7.74
CA TRP A 23 0.16 25.08 7.54
C TRP A 23 0.47 25.73 8.89
N ASP A 24 1.72 26.13 9.10
CA ASP A 24 2.15 26.95 10.22
C ASP A 24 2.28 28.42 9.78
N PRO A 25 1.33 29.30 10.12
CA PRO A 25 1.36 30.71 9.72
C PRO A 25 2.46 31.51 10.43
N ALA A 26 2.99 31.03 11.56
CA ALA A 26 4.08 31.74 12.25
C ALA A 26 5.43 31.49 11.58
N ARG A 27 5.57 30.36 10.88
CA ARG A 27 6.76 29.97 10.11
C ARG A 27 6.60 30.18 8.60
N GLU A 28 5.38 30.47 8.14
CA GLU A 28 5.00 30.46 6.72
C GLU A 28 5.43 29.16 6.02
N GLU A 29 5.14 28.03 6.69
CA GLU A 29 5.60 26.70 6.31
C GLU A 29 4.43 25.74 6.14
N LEU A 30 4.38 25.05 5.00
CA LEU A 30 3.48 23.94 4.75
C LEU A 30 4.23 22.63 4.96
N ILE A 31 3.67 21.76 5.79
CA ILE A 31 4.17 20.43 6.06
C ILE A 31 3.28 19.42 5.36
N LEU A 32 3.83 18.63 4.44
CA LEU A 32 3.18 17.45 3.88
C LEU A 32 3.83 16.21 4.48
N CYS A 33 3.04 15.30 5.03
CA CYS A 33 3.59 14.13 5.69
C CYS A 33 2.71 12.91 5.51
N ARG A 34 3.36 11.76 5.31
CA ARG A 34 2.72 10.48 5.02
C ARG A 34 3.17 9.41 6.01
N ASP A 35 2.25 8.52 6.40
CA ASP A 35 2.49 7.44 7.35
C ASP A 35 3.65 6.51 6.93
N SER A 36 4.15 5.69 7.88
CA SER A 36 5.39 4.92 7.72
C SER A 36 5.39 3.98 6.51
N MET A 37 4.21 3.48 6.13
CA MET A 37 4.03 2.52 5.04
C MET A 37 3.42 3.13 3.79
N GLY A 38 3.03 4.41 3.85
CA GLY A 38 2.33 5.06 2.77
C GLY A 38 0.94 4.51 2.53
N ILE A 39 0.24 4.02 3.58
CA ILE A 39 -1.12 3.47 3.47
C ILE A 39 -2.06 4.55 2.91
N LYS A 40 -2.00 5.77 3.46
CA LYS A 40 -2.79 6.89 2.94
C LYS A 40 -1.98 7.71 1.93
N PRO A 41 -2.49 7.96 0.71
CA PRO A 41 -1.75 8.65 -0.32
C PRO A 41 -1.74 10.17 -0.11
N ILE A 42 -0.62 10.80 -0.50
CA ILE A 42 -0.54 12.24 -0.78
C ILE A 42 0.25 12.38 -2.07
N VAL A 43 -0.31 13.09 -3.04
CA VAL A 43 0.34 13.48 -4.29
C VAL A 43 0.44 15.00 -4.37
N ARG A 44 1.43 15.48 -5.11
CA ARG A 44 1.64 16.91 -5.38
C ARG A 44 2.20 17.16 -6.77
N THR A 45 2.04 18.39 -7.24
CA THR A 45 2.66 18.90 -8.47
C THR A 45 2.92 20.39 -8.35
N LEU A 46 3.88 20.91 -9.10
CA LEU A 46 4.20 22.33 -9.16
C LEU A 46 3.82 22.83 -10.56
N LEU A 47 2.98 23.86 -10.63
CA LEU A 47 2.60 24.52 -11.88
C LEU A 47 3.71 25.48 -12.35
N ASP A 48 3.65 25.87 -13.62
CA ASP A 48 4.63 26.78 -14.25
C ASP A 48 4.75 28.14 -13.53
N ASP A 49 3.66 28.62 -12.90
CA ASP A 49 3.63 29.87 -12.15
C ASP A 49 4.19 29.73 -10.72
N GLY A 50 4.59 28.52 -10.31
CA GLY A 50 5.07 28.21 -8.97
C GLY A 50 3.99 27.86 -7.95
N THR A 51 2.74 27.67 -8.38
CA THR A 51 1.66 27.18 -7.51
C THR A 51 1.86 25.70 -7.20
N LEU A 52 1.93 25.35 -5.92
CA LEU A 52 1.93 23.96 -5.45
C LEU A 52 0.48 23.47 -5.32
N LEU A 53 0.14 22.41 -6.07
CA LEU A 53 -1.09 21.66 -5.86
C LEU A 53 -0.77 20.36 -5.14
N PHE A 54 -1.62 19.96 -4.20
CA PHE A 54 -1.50 18.67 -3.52
C PHE A 54 -2.88 18.14 -3.13
N GLY A 55 -2.97 16.83 -2.92
CA GLY A 55 -4.19 16.17 -2.49
C GLY A 55 -3.95 14.68 -2.29
N SER A 56 -5.00 13.96 -1.88
CA SER A 56 -4.91 12.50 -1.76
C SER A 56 -4.82 11.81 -3.13
N GLU A 57 -5.36 12.44 -4.17
CA GLU A 57 -5.64 11.82 -5.47
C GLU A 57 -5.34 12.76 -6.64
N VAL A 58 -4.84 12.23 -7.76
CA VAL A 58 -4.42 13.07 -8.90
C VAL A 58 -5.62 13.78 -9.53
N LYS A 59 -6.78 13.13 -9.60
CA LYS A 59 -8.03 13.70 -10.11
C LYS A 59 -8.51 14.92 -9.33
N ALA A 60 -8.08 15.12 -8.08
CA ALA A 60 -8.38 16.34 -7.33
C ALA A 60 -7.64 17.56 -7.90
N LEU A 61 -6.45 17.36 -8.46
CA LEU A 61 -5.62 18.44 -9.03
C LEU A 61 -6.28 19.10 -10.25
N ARG A 62 -7.16 18.36 -10.94
CA ARG A 62 -7.99 18.86 -12.05
C ARG A 62 -8.97 19.96 -11.64
N GLY A 63 -9.11 20.24 -10.35
CA GLY A 63 -9.86 21.40 -9.86
C GLY A 63 -9.18 22.74 -10.17
N HIS A 64 -7.88 22.75 -10.45
CA HIS A 64 -7.15 23.94 -10.89
C HIS A 64 -7.13 24.04 -12.42
N ALA A 65 -7.46 25.22 -12.97
CA ALA A 65 -7.64 25.41 -14.42
C ALA A 65 -6.38 25.13 -15.25
N ASP A 66 -5.21 25.41 -14.66
CA ASP A 66 -3.91 25.26 -15.35
C ASP A 66 -3.31 23.85 -15.21
N PHE A 67 -3.92 22.95 -14.42
CA PHE A 67 -3.46 21.57 -14.35
C PHE A 67 -4.03 20.75 -15.51
N VAL A 68 -3.15 20.27 -16.38
CA VAL A 68 -3.49 19.38 -17.50
C VAL A 68 -2.82 18.03 -17.30
N ALA A 69 -3.62 16.99 -17.06
CA ALA A 69 -3.13 15.64 -16.90
C ALA A 69 -2.53 15.11 -18.21
N GLN A 70 -1.27 14.68 -18.16
CA GLN A 70 -0.55 14.03 -19.26
C GLN A 70 0.02 12.69 -18.76
N PRO A 71 0.12 11.66 -19.61
CA PRO A 71 0.70 10.39 -19.21
C PRO A 71 2.22 10.52 -19.01
N ASP A 72 2.73 10.05 -17.88
CA ASP A 72 4.17 9.86 -17.69
C ASP A 72 4.59 8.56 -18.40
N ILE A 73 5.27 8.70 -19.55
CA ILE A 73 5.64 7.57 -20.40
C ILE A 73 6.72 6.70 -19.73
N ASP A 74 7.66 7.29 -19.01
CA ASP A 74 8.73 6.56 -18.34
C ASP A 74 8.16 5.76 -17.16
N ALA A 75 7.31 6.38 -16.34
CA ALA A 75 6.62 5.69 -15.25
C ALA A 75 5.68 4.59 -15.78
N LEU A 76 5.04 4.81 -16.93
CA LEU A 76 4.22 3.80 -17.60
C LEU A 76 5.03 2.58 -18.06
N VAL A 77 6.18 2.79 -18.71
CA VAL A 77 7.08 1.71 -19.13
C VAL A 77 7.53 0.90 -17.91
N VAL A 78 7.94 1.59 -16.85
CA VAL A 78 8.34 0.95 -15.59
C VAL A 78 7.17 0.17 -14.97
N ARG A 79 5.97 0.74 -14.91
CA ARG A 79 4.76 0.10 -14.40
C ARG A 79 4.43 -1.19 -15.15
N LEU A 80 4.62 -1.23 -16.47
CA LEU A 80 4.39 -2.42 -17.28
C LEU A 80 5.46 -3.48 -17.07
N ALA A 81 6.70 -3.08 -16.80
CA ALA A 81 7.80 -4.01 -16.56
C ALA A 81 7.77 -4.64 -15.15
N TYR A 82 7.64 -3.78 -14.13
CA TYR A 82 7.66 -4.13 -12.71
C TYR A 82 6.30 -4.53 -12.15
N GLU A 83 5.21 -4.28 -12.87
CA GLU A 83 3.83 -4.46 -12.39
C GLU A 83 3.40 -3.44 -11.31
N TYR A 84 4.22 -2.41 -11.03
CA TYR A 84 3.88 -1.27 -10.18
C TYR A 84 4.75 -0.04 -10.52
N PRO A 85 4.31 1.21 -10.21
CA PRO A 85 5.15 2.39 -10.35
C PRO A 85 6.27 2.39 -9.30
N LEU A 86 7.49 2.74 -9.70
CA LEU A 86 8.64 2.81 -8.78
C LEU A 86 8.73 4.15 -8.06
N ASP A 87 9.36 4.13 -6.89
CA ASP A 87 9.71 5.32 -6.10
C ASP A 87 8.50 6.21 -5.78
N ARG A 88 8.56 7.49 -6.14
CA ARG A 88 7.51 8.48 -5.92
C ARG A 88 6.76 8.81 -7.22
N THR A 89 6.95 8.01 -8.26
CA THR A 89 6.30 8.24 -9.56
C THR A 89 4.80 8.00 -9.48
N THR A 90 4.08 8.63 -10.41
CA THR A 90 2.70 8.32 -10.73
C THR A 90 2.59 8.12 -12.24
N LEU A 91 1.44 7.66 -12.73
CA LEU A 91 1.21 7.57 -14.18
C LEU A 91 0.92 8.94 -14.84
N PHE A 92 1.01 10.03 -14.07
CA PHE A 92 0.74 11.39 -14.52
C PHE A 92 2.01 12.23 -14.46
N GLU A 93 2.37 12.80 -15.61
CA GLU A 93 3.59 13.59 -15.78
C GLU A 93 3.62 14.77 -14.80
N GLY A 94 4.75 14.94 -14.12
CA GLY A 94 4.96 16.02 -13.15
C GLY A 94 4.20 15.87 -11.82
N VAL A 95 3.49 14.75 -11.60
CA VAL A 95 2.81 14.46 -10.34
C VAL A 95 3.63 13.47 -9.51
N ILE A 96 4.01 13.91 -8.31
CA ILE A 96 4.93 13.21 -7.39
C ILE A 96 4.16 12.78 -6.14
N SER A 97 4.31 11.53 -5.75
CA SER A 97 3.81 10.99 -4.49
C SER A 97 4.74 11.37 -3.34
N VAL A 98 4.21 11.85 -2.21
CA VAL A 98 5.03 11.99 -0.99
C VAL A 98 5.44 10.59 -0.54
N ALA A 99 6.73 10.38 -0.29
CA ALA A 99 7.25 9.06 0.08
C ALA A 99 6.66 8.57 1.42
N PRO A 100 6.52 7.24 1.61
CA PRO A 100 6.25 6.66 2.92
C PRO A 100 7.23 7.14 3.99
N GLY A 101 6.75 7.34 5.22
CA GLY A 101 7.60 7.67 6.36
C GLY A 101 8.37 8.98 6.23
N THR A 102 7.85 9.93 5.45
CA THR A 102 8.55 11.15 5.05
C THR A 102 7.78 12.41 5.41
N VAL A 103 8.52 13.44 5.82
CA VAL A 103 8.08 14.83 5.96
C VAL A 103 8.68 15.65 4.83
N GLU A 104 7.85 16.40 4.12
CA GLU A 104 8.27 17.48 3.23
C GLU A 104 7.84 18.82 3.81
N THR A 105 8.72 19.81 3.79
CA THR A 105 8.41 21.20 4.15
C THR A 105 8.50 22.09 2.92
N TRP A 106 7.51 22.96 2.78
CA TRP A 106 7.36 23.90 1.69
C TRP A 106 7.24 25.32 2.23
N GLY A 107 7.87 26.27 1.55
CA GLY A 107 7.77 27.70 1.84
C GLY A 107 7.51 28.49 0.57
N LEU A 108 7.60 29.82 0.67
CA LEU A 108 7.48 30.73 -0.47
C LEU A 108 8.82 31.41 -0.77
N ASP A 109 9.16 31.54 -2.04
CA ASP A 109 10.27 32.40 -2.47
C ASP A 109 9.87 33.89 -2.47
N SER A 110 10.79 34.77 -2.90
CA SER A 110 10.54 36.22 -2.93
C SER A 110 9.42 36.66 -3.88
N ASP A 111 9.06 35.82 -4.85
CA ASP A 111 8.00 36.07 -5.83
C ASP A 111 6.67 35.43 -5.40
N GLY A 112 6.62 34.78 -4.22
CA GLY A 112 5.45 34.08 -3.71
C GLY A 112 5.25 32.69 -4.31
N ARG A 113 6.28 32.10 -4.94
CA ARG A 113 6.22 30.76 -5.52
C ARG A 113 6.56 29.71 -4.49
N ALA A 114 5.87 28.57 -4.53
CA ALA A 114 6.13 27.47 -3.63
C ALA A 114 7.50 26.84 -3.92
N VAL A 115 8.28 26.61 -2.87
CA VAL A 115 9.59 25.96 -2.95
C VAL A 115 9.70 24.87 -1.89
N LEU A 116 10.24 23.71 -2.28
CA LEU A 116 10.56 22.64 -1.34
C LEU A 116 11.75 23.08 -0.49
N THR A 117 11.54 23.27 0.80
CA THR A 117 12.58 23.77 1.73
C THR A 117 13.29 22.64 2.46
N GLY A 118 12.69 21.46 2.54
CA GLY A 118 13.24 20.33 3.27
C GLY A 118 12.50 19.02 3.06
N VAL A 119 13.24 17.91 3.17
CA VAL A 119 12.72 16.54 3.13
C VAL A 119 13.42 15.75 4.23
N ALA A 120 12.67 15.07 5.09
CA ALA A 120 13.25 14.22 6.13
C ALA A 120 12.46 12.93 6.28
N ARG A 121 13.17 11.80 6.32
CA ARG A 121 12.58 10.49 6.61
C ARG A 121 12.54 10.30 8.12
N TYR A 122 11.36 10.01 8.68
CA TYR A 122 11.17 9.70 10.10
C TYR A 122 11.02 8.21 10.36
N SER A 123 10.74 7.41 9.32
CA SER A 123 10.60 5.95 9.39
C SER A 123 11.16 5.27 8.15
N HIS A 124 11.91 4.18 8.34
CA HIS A 124 12.42 3.30 7.29
C HIS A 124 12.37 1.86 7.78
N ASP A 125 11.58 1.03 7.10
CA ASP A 125 11.54 -0.40 7.38
C ASP A 125 12.75 -1.10 6.75
N LEU A 126 13.41 -1.92 7.55
CA LEU A 126 14.59 -2.70 7.15
C LEU A 126 14.30 -4.18 7.30
N VAL A 127 14.39 -4.92 6.20
CA VAL A 127 14.33 -6.38 6.19
C VAL A 127 15.64 -6.91 6.78
N ALA A 128 15.60 -7.23 8.07
CA ALA A 128 16.76 -7.63 8.86
C ALA A 128 16.51 -9.00 9.53
N PRO A 129 16.49 -10.10 8.77
CA PRO A 129 16.28 -11.43 9.33
C PRO A 129 17.38 -11.77 10.34
N GLU A 130 17.01 -12.36 11.47
CA GLU A 130 17.96 -12.83 12.47
C GLU A 130 18.55 -14.19 12.08
N ASP A 131 19.83 -14.42 12.40
CA ASP A 131 20.47 -15.73 12.22
C ASP A 131 19.95 -16.78 13.21
N SER A 132 19.45 -16.35 14.36
CA SER A 132 18.96 -17.23 15.44
C SER A 132 17.53 -16.88 15.80
N TRP A 133 16.58 -17.74 15.43
CA TRP A 133 15.18 -17.60 15.78
C TRP A 133 14.63 -18.92 16.33
N ASP A 134 13.99 -18.89 17.49
CA ASP A 134 13.41 -20.05 18.17
C ASP A 134 11.89 -20.01 18.10
N VAL A 135 11.34 -20.91 17.28
CA VAL A 135 9.89 -21.12 17.11
C VAL A 135 9.14 -21.28 18.44
N LYS A 136 9.76 -21.86 19.47
CA LYS A 136 9.10 -22.10 20.76
C LYS A 136 8.86 -20.82 21.55
N THR A 137 9.67 -19.79 21.34
CA THR A 137 9.62 -18.55 22.12
C THR A 137 9.15 -17.36 21.29
N GLN A 138 9.49 -17.31 20.00
CA GLN A 138 9.23 -16.14 19.15
C GLN A 138 7.98 -16.29 18.27
N ALA A 139 7.49 -17.50 17.96
CA ALA A 139 6.26 -17.66 17.17
C ALA A 139 5.04 -17.05 17.87
N GLY A 140 4.93 -17.24 19.19
CA GLY A 140 3.88 -16.62 19.99
C GLY A 140 3.96 -15.09 19.99
N VAL A 141 5.18 -14.52 20.08
CA VAL A 141 5.40 -13.08 20.03
C VAL A 141 4.98 -12.49 18.67
N LEU A 142 5.30 -13.19 17.58
CA LEU A 142 4.87 -12.78 16.23
C LEU A 142 3.34 -12.80 16.11
N LEU A 143 2.68 -13.88 16.55
CA LEU A 143 1.22 -13.97 16.54
C LEU A 143 0.54 -12.91 17.42
N ASP A 144 1.06 -12.70 18.63
CA ASP A 144 0.54 -11.73 19.60
C ASP A 144 0.67 -10.30 19.06
N SER A 145 1.75 -10.00 18.33
CA SER A 145 1.92 -8.70 17.68
C SER A 145 0.87 -8.44 16.58
N LEU A 146 0.44 -9.47 15.84
CA LEU A 146 -0.67 -9.35 14.87
C LEU A 146 -2.00 -9.20 15.61
N ARG A 147 -2.23 -9.96 16.68
CA ARG A 147 -3.44 -9.83 17.50
C ARG A 147 -3.59 -8.41 18.06
N SER A 148 -2.52 -7.83 18.60
CA SER A 148 -2.50 -6.44 19.05
C SER A 148 -2.83 -5.46 17.92
N SER A 149 -2.25 -5.68 16.72
CA SER A 149 -2.52 -4.85 15.56
C SER A 149 -3.98 -4.90 15.09
N ILE A 150 -4.61 -6.07 15.20
CA ILE A 150 -6.04 -6.28 14.93
C ILE A 150 -6.89 -5.58 15.99
N GLU A 151 -6.54 -5.70 17.28
CA GLU A 151 -7.24 -5.02 18.37
C GLU A 151 -7.30 -3.50 18.15
N ASP A 152 -6.17 -2.88 17.80
CA ASP A 152 -6.10 -1.45 17.50
C ASP A 152 -7.03 -1.07 16.33
N ARG A 153 -7.11 -1.92 15.30
CA ARG A 153 -7.92 -1.68 14.10
C ARG A 153 -9.39 -2.07 14.26
N LEU A 154 -9.76 -2.78 15.32
CA LEU A 154 -11.15 -3.00 15.73
C LEU A 154 -11.71 -1.84 16.56
N MET A 155 -10.88 -0.85 16.92
CA MET A 155 -11.33 0.35 17.62
C MET A 155 -12.16 1.24 16.69
N ALA A 156 -13.48 1.19 16.84
CA ALA A 156 -14.43 2.00 16.10
C ALA A 156 -15.76 2.12 16.87
N ASP A 157 -16.43 3.27 16.72
CA ASP A 157 -17.81 3.48 17.22
C ASP A 157 -18.88 2.97 16.24
N VAL A 158 -18.45 2.39 15.13
CA VAL A 158 -19.29 1.88 14.03
C VAL A 158 -18.92 0.43 13.71
N PRO A 159 -19.83 -0.35 13.12
CA PRO A 159 -19.54 -1.73 12.73
C PRO A 159 -18.33 -1.82 11.79
N VAL A 160 -17.49 -2.82 12.04
CA VAL A 160 -16.31 -3.17 11.24
C VAL A 160 -16.62 -4.45 10.46
N GLY A 161 -16.23 -4.51 9.19
CA GLY A 161 -16.30 -5.70 8.36
C GLY A 161 -14.93 -6.26 8.01
N ILE A 162 -14.89 -7.44 7.39
CA ILE A 162 -13.66 -8.11 6.95
C ILE A 162 -13.82 -8.55 5.49
N VAL A 163 -12.83 -8.25 4.67
CA VAL A 163 -12.71 -8.86 3.33
C VAL A 163 -12.17 -10.28 3.50
N LEU A 164 -12.96 -11.29 3.12
CA LEU A 164 -12.60 -12.70 3.28
C LEU A 164 -12.47 -13.36 1.91
N SER A 165 -11.25 -13.77 1.55
CA SER A 165 -10.96 -14.50 0.32
C SER A 165 -10.80 -16.01 0.53
N GLY A 166 -10.73 -16.48 1.78
CA GLY A 166 -10.41 -17.88 2.08
C GLY A 166 -8.91 -18.21 2.01
N GLY A 167 -8.08 -17.30 1.47
CA GLY A 167 -6.63 -17.37 1.59
C GLY A 167 -6.15 -17.25 3.05
N LEU A 168 -4.91 -17.64 3.31
CA LEU A 168 -4.34 -17.70 4.66
C LEU A 168 -4.46 -16.36 5.40
N ASP A 169 -4.12 -15.25 4.75
CA ASP A 169 -4.02 -13.93 5.38
C ASP A 169 -5.39 -13.39 5.81
N SER A 170 -6.38 -13.44 4.91
CA SER A 170 -7.73 -12.98 5.21
C SER A 170 -8.41 -13.89 6.24
N SER A 171 -8.11 -15.19 6.21
CA SER A 171 -8.59 -16.17 7.20
C SER A 171 -7.99 -15.91 8.59
N LEU A 172 -6.70 -15.59 8.66
CA LEU A 172 -6.03 -15.26 9.92
C LEU A 172 -6.59 -13.96 10.52
N VAL A 173 -6.84 -12.94 9.68
CA VAL A 173 -7.51 -11.71 10.10
C VAL A 173 -8.91 -12.01 10.63
N ALA A 174 -9.70 -12.83 9.95
CA ALA A 174 -11.06 -13.20 10.38
C ALA A 174 -11.05 -13.95 11.73
N ALA A 175 -10.19 -14.97 11.86
CA ALA A 175 -10.08 -15.77 13.07
C ALA A 175 -9.63 -14.93 14.28
N LEU A 176 -8.56 -14.13 14.13
CA LEU A 176 -8.04 -13.30 15.21
C LEU A 176 -8.99 -12.14 15.56
N ALA A 177 -9.68 -11.56 14.58
CA ALA A 177 -10.69 -10.54 14.84
C ALA A 177 -11.88 -11.11 15.62
N HIS A 178 -12.31 -12.33 15.30
CA HIS A 178 -13.32 -13.05 16.06
C HIS A 178 -12.90 -13.28 17.51
N GLU A 179 -11.72 -13.85 17.73
CA GLU A 179 -11.18 -14.08 19.08
C GLU A 179 -11.08 -12.78 19.89
N THR A 180 -10.55 -11.73 19.27
CA THR A 180 -10.34 -10.41 19.90
C THR A 180 -11.68 -9.76 20.25
N ALA A 181 -12.66 -9.80 19.35
CA ALA A 181 -14.00 -9.26 19.59
C ALA A 181 -14.73 -10.02 20.71
N GLN A 182 -14.66 -11.36 20.72
CA GLN A 182 -15.24 -12.19 21.78
C GLN A 182 -14.60 -11.91 23.14
N ALA A 183 -13.27 -11.86 23.21
CA ALA A 183 -12.54 -11.57 24.44
C ALA A 183 -12.91 -10.19 25.02
N ALA A 184 -13.15 -9.21 24.15
CA ALA A 184 -13.56 -7.86 24.54
C ALA A 184 -15.08 -7.70 24.78
N GLY A 185 -15.90 -8.73 24.55
CA GLY A 185 -17.36 -8.64 24.62
C GLY A 185 -17.97 -7.69 23.59
N LYS A 186 -17.30 -7.49 22.45
CA LYS A 186 -17.72 -6.63 21.34
C LYS A 186 -18.43 -7.44 20.26
N ALA A 187 -19.12 -6.74 19.35
CA ALA A 187 -19.69 -7.36 18.17
C ALA A 187 -18.58 -7.95 17.29
N VAL A 188 -18.75 -9.21 16.87
CA VAL A 188 -17.84 -9.87 15.93
C VAL A 188 -18.05 -9.25 14.55
N PRO A 189 -16.97 -8.84 13.84
CA PRO A 189 -17.07 -8.35 12.47
C PRO A 189 -17.68 -9.40 11.53
N ALA A 190 -18.58 -8.95 10.65
CA ALA A 190 -19.05 -9.78 9.55
C ALA A 190 -17.99 -9.85 8.42
N CYS A 191 -18.09 -10.86 7.58
CA CYS A 191 -17.18 -11.13 6.47
C CYS A 191 -17.87 -10.95 5.11
N TRP A 192 -17.13 -10.47 4.12
CA TRP A 192 -17.60 -10.31 2.74
C TRP A 192 -16.69 -11.02 1.75
N THR A 193 -17.31 -11.74 0.82
CA THR A 193 -16.62 -12.42 -0.30
C THR A 193 -17.34 -12.10 -1.60
N VAL A 194 -16.56 -11.79 -2.63
CA VAL A 194 -17.04 -11.69 -4.02
C VAL A 194 -16.33 -12.71 -4.87
N ALA A 195 -17.04 -13.29 -5.84
CA ALA A 195 -16.48 -14.26 -6.79
C ALA A 195 -17.25 -14.19 -8.12
N ASP A 196 -16.72 -14.82 -9.15
CA ASP A 196 -17.37 -15.00 -10.46
C ASP A 196 -18.33 -16.21 -10.47
N SER A 197 -18.12 -17.18 -9.59
CA SER A 197 -18.94 -18.38 -9.45
C SER A 197 -18.87 -18.94 -8.03
N GLU A 198 -19.89 -19.70 -7.62
CA GLU A 198 -19.87 -20.47 -6.36
C GLU A 198 -18.88 -21.65 -6.42
N ASP A 199 -18.52 -22.10 -7.62
CA ASP A 199 -17.51 -23.16 -7.84
C ASP A 199 -16.07 -22.64 -7.72
N ASN A 200 -15.88 -21.33 -7.54
CA ASN A 200 -14.57 -20.72 -7.37
C ASN A 200 -13.90 -21.25 -6.08
N SER A 201 -12.63 -21.66 -6.16
CA SER A 201 -11.90 -22.23 -5.02
C SER A 201 -11.81 -21.30 -3.82
N ASP A 202 -11.62 -20.00 -4.07
CA ASP A 202 -11.50 -18.98 -3.04
C ASP A 202 -12.84 -18.74 -2.36
N PHE A 203 -13.93 -18.79 -3.14
CA PHE A 203 -15.29 -18.72 -2.61
C PHE A 203 -15.59 -19.89 -1.65
N ILE A 204 -15.26 -21.12 -2.08
CA ILE A 204 -15.45 -22.32 -1.25
C ILE A 204 -14.58 -22.23 0.02
N ALA A 205 -13.32 -21.82 -0.10
CA ALA A 205 -12.42 -21.65 1.04
C ALA A 205 -12.94 -20.58 2.03
N ALA A 206 -13.43 -19.45 1.53
CA ALA A 206 -14.02 -18.40 2.37
C ALA A 206 -15.25 -18.91 3.14
N GLN A 207 -16.12 -19.70 2.49
CA GLN A 207 -17.25 -20.35 3.16
C GLN A 207 -16.80 -21.30 4.27
N MET A 208 -15.77 -22.11 4.02
CA MET A 208 -15.22 -23.01 5.05
C MET A 208 -14.73 -22.26 6.28
N VAL A 209 -14.02 -21.15 6.09
CA VAL A 209 -13.51 -20.30 7.17
C VAL A 209 -14.66 -19.67 7.96
N ALA A 210 -15.64 -19.09 7.27
CA ALA A 210 -16.81 -18.50 7.90
C ALA A 210 -17.62 -19.54 8.71
N GLN A 211 -17.84 -20.73 8.16
CA GLN A 211 -18.54 -21.82 8.84
C GLN A 211 -17.78 -22.35 10.05
N HIS A 212 -16.44 -22.43 9.99
CA HIS A 212 -15.62 -22.92 11.09
C HIS A 212 -15.75 -22.04 12.35
N HIS A 213 -15.84 -20.71 12.15
CA HIS A 213 -15.91 -19.72 13.22
C HIS A 213 -17.34 -19.17 13.47
N ASP A 214 -18.37 -19.73 12.81
CA ASP A 214 -19.76 -19.26 12.87
C ASP A 214 -19.88 -17.74 12.61
N LEU A 215 -19.18 -17.26 11.58
CA LEU A 215 -19.14 -15.84 11.21
C LEU A 215 -20.36 -15.48 10.36
N THR A 216 -20.89 -14.27 10.57
CA THR A 216 -21.83 -13.68 9.61
C THR A 216 -21.09 -13.44 8.29
N HIS A 217 -21.54 -14.10 7.22
CA HIS A 217 -20.86 -14.09 5.92
C HIS A 217 -21.79 -13.63 4.81
N HIS A 218 -21.41 -12.53 4.16
CA HIS A 218 -22.08 -11.96 3.01
C HIS A 218 -21.33 -12.38 1.75
N THR A 219 -22.03 -13.03 0.83
CA THR A 219 -21.47 -13.52 -0.43
C THR A 219 -22.15 -12.85 -1.61
N HIS A 220 -21.37 -12.46 -2.62
CA HIS A 220 -21.90 -11.89 -3.85
C HIS A 220 -21.20 -12.47 -5.08
N ILE A 221 -21.99 -13.09 -5.97
CA ILE A 221 -21.50 -13.56 -7.27
C ILE A 221 -21.63 -12.42 -8.28
N MET A 222 -20.49 -11.97 -8.78
CA MET A 222 -20.40 -10.88 -9.74
C MET A 222 -20.99 -11.28 -11.09
N PRO A 223 -21.91 -10.49 -11.66
CA PRO A 223 -22.33 -10.67 -13.04
C PRO A 223 -21.15 -10.63 -14.02
N GLU A 224 -21.21 -11.42 -15.09
CA GLU A 224 -20.18 -11.41 -16.16
C GLU A 224 -20.02 -10.01 -16.82
N THR A 225 -21.06 -9.17 -16.75
CA THR A 225 -21.05 -7.82 -17.29
C THR A 225 -20.32 -6.81 -16.41
N THR A 226 -20.12 -7.10 -15.12
CA THR A 226 -19.57 -6.16 -14.14
C THR A 226 -18.26 -5.55 -14.60
N PHE A 227 -17.36 -6.37 -15.18
CA PHE A 227 -16.10 -5.87 -15.70
C PHE A 227 -16.27 -4.72 -16.71
N TRP A 228 -17.13 -4.91 -17.71
CA TRP A 228 -17.31 -3.94 -18.80
C TRP A 228 -18.12 -2.72 -18.36
N GLU A 229 -19.09 -2.93 -17.49
CA GLU A 229 -19.97 -1.87 -16.98
C GLU A 229 -19.21 -0.93 -16.03
N ASP A 230 -18.34 -1.49 -15.18
CA ASP A 230 -17.62 -0.73 -14.17
C ASP A 230 -16.25 -0.22 -14.62
N LEU A 231 -15.69 -0.68 -15.74
CA LEU A 231 -14.35 -0.30 -16.19
C LEU A 231 -14.08 1.23 -16.20
N PRO A 232 -14.98 2.11 -16.66
CA PRO A 232 -14.76 3.55 -16.60
C PRO A 232 -14.65 4.08 -15.15
N ARG A 233 -15.51 3.58 -14.25
CA ARG A 233 -15.50 3.92 -12.82
C ARG A 233 -14.24 3.36 -12.15
N PHE A 234 -13.87 2.13 -12.49
CA PHE A 234 -12.67 1.46 -12.02
C PHE A 234 -11.42 2.26 -12.38
N ALA A 235 -11.23 2.60 -13.66
CA ALA A 235 -10.09 3.39 -14.12
C ALA A 235 -10.04 4.79 -13.48
N TRP A 236 -11.20 5.45 -13.34
CA TRP A 236 -11.30 6.77 -12.72
C TRP A 236 -10.83 6.79 -11.27
N HIS A 237 -11.23 5.79 -10.48
CA HIS A 237 -10.88 5.73 -9.06
C HIS A 237 -9.50 5.12 -8.82
N GLY A 238 -9.13 4.09 -9.58
CA GLY A 238 -7.86 3.39 -9.42
C GLY A 238 -6.66 4.24 -9.81
N GLU A 239 -6.79 5.13 -10.80
CA GLU A 239 -5.65 5.91 -11.34
C GLU A 239 -4.46 4.98 -11.68
N ASP A 240 -4.76 3.79 -12.21
CA ASP A 240 -3.81 2.72 -12.56
C ASP A 240 -4.35 1.92 -13.76
N LEU A 241 -3.54 0.98 -14.24
CA LEU A 241 -3.86 0.08 -15.35
C LEU A 241 -4.22 -1.33 -14.89
N ASP A 242 -4.14 -1.63 -13.58
CA ASP A 242 -4.35 -2.99 -13.08
C ASP A 242 -5.82 -3.40 -13.04
N ILE A 243 -6.26 -4.04 -14.11
CA ILE A 243 -7.61 -4.56 -14.20
C ILE A 243 -7.82 -5.85 -13.40
N THR A 244 -6.76 -6.48 -12.87
CA THR A 244 -6.88 -7.75 -12.15
C THR A 244 -7.57 -7.59 -10.79
N VAL A 245 -7.65 -6.35 -10.30
CA VAL A 245 -8.26 -6.03 -9.01
C VAL A 245 -9.68 -5.46 -9.11
N VAL A 246 -10.38 -5.70 -10.24
CA VAL A 246 -11.75 -5.22 -10.48
C VAL A 246 -12.74 -5.66 -9.39
N PHE A 247 -12.47 -6.79 -8.74
CA PHE A 247 -13.27 -7.30 -7.62
C PHE A 247 -13.32 -6.34 -6.43
N TRP A 248 -12.35 -5.42 -6.27
CA TRP A 248 -12.34 -4.45 -5.18
C TRP A 248 -13.59 -3.58 -5.15
N GLN A 249 -14.04 -3.08 -6.30
CA GLN A 249 -15.22 -2.22 -6.33
C GLN A 249 -16.47 -3.00 -5.93
N SER A 250 -16.63 -4.23 -6.44
CA SER A 250 -17.75 -5.10 -6.06
C SER A 250 -17.77 -5.39 -4.56
N VAL A 251 -16.64 -5.81 -3.97
CA VAL A 251 -16.62 -6.15 -2.54
C VAL A 251 -16.88 -4.91 -1.68
N PHE A 252 -16.31 -3.75 -2.03
CA PHE A 252 -16.50 -2.54 -1.24
C PHE A 252 -17.90 -1.94 -1.40
N ASP A 253 -18.50 -2.02 -2.59
CA ASP A 253 -19.90 -1.61 -2.80
C ASP A 253 -20.86 -2.51 -1.99
N GLU A 254 -20.60 -3.81 -1.90
CA GLU A 254 -21.37 -4.72 -1.04
C GLU A 254 -21.15 -4.45 0.45
N MET A 255 -19.90 -4.29 0.90
CA MET A 255 -19.57 -3.96 2.29
C MET A 255 -20.19 -2.64 2.74
N ARG A 256 -20.15 -1.62 1.88
CA ARG A 256 -20.57 -0.26 2.25
C ARG A 256 -22.05 -0.17 2.62
N LYS A 257 -22.88 -1.13 2.21
CA LYS A 257 -24.29 -1.22 2.58
C LYS A 257 -24.49 -1.36 4.09
N ASP A 258 -23.53 -1.99 4.78
CA ASP A 258 -23.64 -2.36 6.19
C ASP A 258 -22.54 -1.74 7.08
N VAL A 259 -21.34 -1.51 6.54
CA VAL A 259 -20.17 -1.02 7.29
C VAL A 259 -19.52 0.19 6.65
N THR A 260 -18.79 0.98 7.45
CA THR A 260 -17.95 2.08 6.95
C THR A 260 -16.46 1.81 7.11
N ILE A 261 -16.09 0.71 7.77
CA ILE A 261 -14.71 0.29 8.02
C ILE A 261 -14.56 -1.18 7.64
N GLY A 262 -13.49 -1.51 6.93
CA GLY A 262 -13.13 -2.89 6.56
C GLY A 262 -11.72 -3.26 7.02
N LEU A 263 -11.51 -4.50 7.44
CA LEU A 263 -10.19 -5.11 7.62
C LEU A 263 -9.80 -5.89 6.36
N CYS A 264 -8.52 -5.84 6.01
CA CYS A 264 -7.97 -6.55 4.87
C CYS A 264 -6.59 -7.14 5.17
N GLY A 265 -6.30 -8.32 4.63
CA GLY A 265 -5.03 -9.04 4.80
C GLY A 265 -3.83 -8.46 4.02
N GLN A 266 -3.98 -7.32 3.34
CA GLN A 266 -2.90 -6.71 2.54
C GLN A 266 -1.66 -6.42 3.38
N GLY A 267 -0.48 -6.58 2.77
CA GLY A 267 0.82 -6.45 3.40
C GLY A 267 1.39 -7.75 3.98
N ALA A 268 0.61 -8.83 4.06
CA ALA A 268 1.09 -10.12 4.55
C ALA A 268 2.14 -10.73 3.61
N ASP A 269 1.81 -10.85 2.32
CA ASP A 269 2.71 -11.41 1.30
C ASP A 269 4.04 -10.66 1.21
N GLU A 270 4.01 -9.33 1.30
CA GLU A 270 5.22 -8.48 1.26
C GLU A 270 6.12 -8.66 2.48
N LEU A 271 5.52 -8.89 3.66
CA LEU A 271 6.29 -9.11 4.89
C LEU A 271 6.80 -10.54 4.98
N HIS A 272 6.00 -11.52 4.55
CA HIS A 272 6.24 -12.95 4.76
C HIS A 272 6.67 -13.70 3.49
N ALA A 273 6.98 -13.00 2.41
CA ALA A 273 7.41 -13.57 1.13
C ALA A 273 6.39 -14.55 0.51
N GLY A 274 5.09 -14.22 0.53
CA GLY A 274 4.03 -15.12 0.06
C GLY A 274 3.91 -15.24 -1.47
N TYR A 275 4.54 -14.34 -2.25
CA TYR A 275 4.45 -14.41 -3.71
C TYR A 275 5.34 -15.50 -4.33
N PRO A 276 4.85 -16.27 -5.32
CA PRO A 276 5.63 -17.33 -5.98
C PRO A 276 6.96 -16.85 -6.58
N ARG A 277 7.00 -15.59 -7.05
CA ARG A 277 8.21 -14.97 -7.65
C ARG A 277 9.41 -14.93 -6.70
N TYR A 278 9.18 -14.95 -5.39
CA TYR A 278 10.25 -14.93 -4.40
C TYR A 278 11.07 -16.23 -4.31
N ARG A 279 10.57 -17.35 -4.89
CA ARG A 279 11.34 -18.59 -5.02
C ARG A 279 12.47 -18.51 -6.06
N ASP A 280 12.34 -17.66 -7.08
CA ASP A 280 13.40 -17.38 -8.06
C ASP A 280 13.54 -15.87 -8.31
N PRO A 281 14.11 -15.11 -7.36
CA PRO A 281 14.26 -13.66 -7.51
C PRO A 281 15.10 -13.27 -8.73
N ALA A 282 16.15 -14.04 -9.03
CA ALA A 282 16.98 -13.81 -10.20
C ALA A 282 16.22 -14.04 -11.52
N GLY A 283 15.33 -15.03 -11.57
CA GLY A 283 14.41 -15.26 -12.69
C GLY A 283 13.41 -14.12 -12.87
N HIS A 284 12.82 -13.66 -11.77
CA HIS A 284 11.93 -12.52 -11.81
C HIS A 284 12.65 -11.24 -12.28
N ALA A 285 13.88 -11.00 -11.83
CA ALA A 285 14.72 -9.90 -12.30
C ALA A 285 14.98 -9.96 -13.82
N ARG A 286 15.24 -11.16 -14.37
CA ARG A 286 15.40 -11.35 -15.82
C ARG A 286 14.10 -11.07 -16.58
N LEU A 287 12.95 -11.45 -16.03
CA LEU A 287 11.64 -11.16 -16.62
C LEU A 287 11.38 -9.65 -16.67
N ILE A 288 11.62 -8.94 -15.58
CA ILE A 288 11.49 -7.48 -15.53
C ILE A 288 12.43 -6.82 -16.54
N GLN A 289 13.70 -7.22 -16.58
CA GLN A 289 14.67 -6.67 -17.54
C GLN A 289 14.21 -6.91 -18.98
N HIS A 290 13.72 -8.11 -19.29
CA HIS A 290 13.17 -8.42 -20.61
C HIS A 290 12.01 -7.50 -20.99
N ARG A 291 11.09 -7.22 -20.06
CA ARG A 291 9.97 -6.30 -20.29
C ARG A 291 10.43 -4.86 -20.51
N LEU A 292 11.42 -4.38 -19.74
CA LEU A 292 12.05 -3.08 -19.97
C LEU A 292 12.67 -2.99 -21.37
N ASP A 293 13.40 -4.02 -21.79
CA ASP A 293 14.05 -4.06 -23.11
C ASP A 293 13.02 -4.04 -24.25
N LEU A 294 11.88 -4.75 -24.09
CA LEU A 294 10.78 -4.74 -25.06
C LEU A 294 10.15 -3.35 -25.23
N ALA A 295 10.12 -2.56 -24.16
CA ALA A 295 9.59 -1.20 -24.18
C ALA A 295 10.59 -0.16 -24.71
N GLY A 296 11.80 -0.57 -25.12
CA GLY A 296 12.86 0.33 -25.57
C GLY A 296 13.71 0.92 -24.43
N GLY A 297 13.52 0.43 -23.20
CA GLY A 297 14.16 0.94 -21.99
C GLY A 297 13.61 2.28 -21.52
N VAL A 298 14.22 2.81 -20.46
CA VAL A 298 13.99 4.17 -19.95
C VAL A 298 15.37 4.83 -19.89
N ASP A 299 15.50 6.03 -20.45
CA ASP A 299 16.74 6.79 -20.33
C ASP A 299 16.84 7.38 -18.92
N GLY A 300 17.44 6.61 -18.01
CA GLY A 300 17.64 7.05 -16.65
C GLY A 300 18.35 8.39 -16.54
N SER A 301 19.22 8.77 -17.49
CA SER A 301 20.05 9.98 -17.39
C SER A 301 19.24 11.29 -17.45
N ALA A 302 18.02 11.25 -17.99
CA ALA A 302 17.11 12.38 -18.07
C ALA A 302 16.23 12.56 -16.82
N LEU A 303 16.18 11.56 -15.94
CA LEU A 303 15.30 11.57 -14.77
C LEU A 303 15.88 12.45 -13.65
N ALA A 304 15.10 13.41 -13.17
CA ALA A 304 15.41 14.15 -11.95
C ALA A 304 15.37 13.21 -10.73
N ARG A 305 16.34 13.35 -9.82
CA ARG A 305 16.57 12.40 -8.73
C ARG A 305 16.89 13.08 -7.41
N GLY A 306 16.54 12.38 -6.34
CA GLY A 306 16.89 12.74 -4.98
C GLY A 306 15.66 13.09 -4.14
N ASP A 307 15.92 13.68 -2.98
CA ASP A 307 14.87 14.06 -2.05
C ASP A 307 13.88 15.03 -2.69
N GLY A 308 12.60 14.67 -2.69
CA GLY A 308 11.53 15.48 -3.27
C GLY A 308 11.35 15.33 -4.79
N GLU A 309 12.18 14.55 -5.47
CA GLU A 309 12.03 14.26 -6.91
C GLU A 309 11.19 12.99 -7.14
N ALA A 310 10.71 12.72 -8.35
CA ALA A 310 9.91 11.52 -8.62
C ALA A 310 10.71 10.21 -8.44
N TRP A 311 12.00 10.25 -8.76
CA TRP A 311 12.90 9.09 -8.73
C TRP A 311 13.90 9.20 -7.58
N SER A 312 14.17 8.08 -6.90
CA SER A 312 15.05 8.02 -5.73
C SER A 312 16.46 7.54 -6.08
N TYR A 313 16.60 6.65 -7.06
CA TYR A 313 17.83 5.89 -7.31
C TYR A 313 18.37 6.05 -8.74
N ASP A 314 19.67 5.83 -8.89
CA ASP A 314 20.38 6.01 -10.17
C ASP A 314 20.03 4.99 -11.25
N SER A 315 19.42 3.88 -10.87
CA SER A 315 19.10 2.79 -11.77
C SER A 315 17.73 2.21 -11.46
N ILE A 316 16.98 1.92 -12.53
CA ILE A 316 15.75 1.12 -12.49
C ILE A 316 16.03 -0.35 -12.84
N SER A 317 17.31 -0.77 -12.93
CA SER A 317 17.65 -2.14 -13.25
C SER A 317 17.35 -3.08 -12.07
N PRO A 318 16.71 -4.23 -12.33
CA PRO A 318 16.36 -5.20 -11.28
C PRO A 318 17.58 -6.02 -10.82
N ALA A 319 18.50 -6.34 -11.74
CA ALA A 319 19.56 -7.33 -11.54
C ALA A 319 20.52 -7.09 -10.34
N PRO A 320 20.95 -5.86 -9.99
CA PRO A 320 21.77 -5.65 -8.80
C PRO A 320 20.98 -5.74 -7.50
N ASN A 321 19.65 -5.60 -7.54
CA ASN A 321 18.79 -5.48 -6.36
C ASN A 321 17.97 -6.75 -6.06
N MET A 322 17.97 -7.72 -6.97
CA MET A 322 17.10 -8.90 -6.89
C MET A 322 17.88 -10.22 -7.06
N GLN A 323 19.06 -10.32 -6.42
CA GLN A 323 19.90 -11.53 -6.47
C GLN A 323 19.52 -12.56 -5.41
N GLY A 324 19.02 -12.10 -4.26
CA GLY A 324 18.54 -12.91 -3.16
C GLY A 324 17.20 -12.39 -2.63
N LEU A 325 16.60 -13.15 -1.71
CA LEU A 325 15.28 -12.82 -1.17
C LEU A 325 15.30 -11.53 -0.34
N THR A 326 16.30 -11.35 0.54
CA THR A 326 16.40 -10.15 1.38
C THR A 326 16.49 -8.89 0.55
N GLU A 327 17.38 -8.87 -0.45
CA GLU A 327 17.58 -7.71 -1.33
C GLU A 327 16.31 -7.42 -2.13
N THR A 328 15.64 -8.48 -2.59
CA THR A 328 14.39 -8.35 -3.35
C THR A 328 13.26 -7.76 -2.50
N LEU A 329 13.03 -8.30 -1.31
CA LEU A 329 12.02 -7.79 -0.38
C LEU A 329 12.33 -6.34 0.00
N GLN A 330 13.59 -6.02 0.29
CA GLN A 330 14.00 -4.65 0.62
C GLN A 330 13.79 -3.71 -0.57
N PHE A 331 14.14 -4.12 -1.79
CA PHE A 331 13.93 -3.33 -3.01
C PHE A 331 12.45 -3.05 -3.25
N GLU A 332 11.60 -4.08 -3.19
CA GLU A 332 10.15 -3.95 -3.40
C GLU A 332 9.52 -3.05 -2.31
N MET A 333 9.95 -3.17 -1.06
CA MET A 333 9.51 -2.33 0.06
C MET A 333 9.92 -0.87 -0.14
N ASP A 334 11.18 -0.60 -0.48
CA ASP A 334 11.70 0.76 -0.65
C ASP A 334 11.19 1.46 -1.90
N ARG A 335 10.89 0.69 -2.96
CA ARG A 335 10.52 1.24 -4.27
C ARG A 335 9.06 1.10 -4.62
N GLY A 336 8.22 0.78 -3.64
CA GLY A 336 6.78 1.04 -3.71
C GLY A 336 5.93 -0.11 -4.23
N GLN A 337 6.41 -1.35 -4.23
CA GLN A 337 5.54 -2.50 -4.53
C GLN A 337 4.34 -2.54 -3.56
N LEU A 338 4.58 -2.26 -2.28
CA LEU A 338 3.50 -2.19 -1.29
C LEU A 338 2.72 -0.86 -1.40
N ALA A 339 3.43 0.27 -1.34
CA ALA A 339 2.81 1.60 -1.20
C ALA A 339 2.20 2.17 -2.49
N ASN A 340 2.73 1.82 -3.67
CA ASN A 340 2.28 2.35 -4.96
C ASN A 340 1.33 1.40 -5.69
N PHE A 341 1.22 0.15 -5.23
CA PHE A 341 0.35 -0.85 -5.82
C PHE A 341 -0.66 -1.39 -4.83
N GLN A 342 -0.30 -2.34 -3.96
CA GLN A 342 -1.28 -3.02 -3.10
C GLN A 342 -2.10 -2.06 -2.23
N LEU A 343 -1.41 -1.23 -1.43
CA LEU A 343 -2.08 -0.31 -0.51
C LEU A 343 -2.82 0.78 -1.26
N ARG A 344 -2.23 1.29 -2.34
CA ARG A 344 -2.85 2.34 -3.14
C ARG A 344 -4.15 1.85 -3.77
N LEU A 345 -4.15 0.69 -4.42
CA LEU A 345 -5.36 0.17 -5.06
C LEU A 345 -6.45 -0.15 -4.03
N GLY A 346 -6.08 -0.78 -2.90
CA GLY A 346 -7.00 -1.01 -1.78
C GLY A 346 -7.62 0.28 -1.24
N ASP A 347 -6.80 1.31 -0.99
CA ASP A 347 -7.27 2.63 -0.53
C ASP A 347 -8.18 3.31 -1.56
N ARG A 348 -7.77 3.35 -2.83
CA ARG A 348 -8.51 4.04 -3.89
C ARG A 348 -9.89 3.47 -4.12
N HIS A 349 -9.99 2.15 -4.27
CA HIS A 349 -11.27 1.52 -4.54
C HIS A 349 -12.16 1.47 -3.29
N SER A 350 -11.60 1.35 -2.09
CA SER A 350 -12.41 1.41 -0.85
C SER A 350 -12.93 2.82 -0.58
N MET A 351 -12.09 3.85 -0.72
CA MET A 351 -12.49 5.24 -0.55
C MET A 351 -13.46 5.72 -1.65
N ALA A 352 -13.43 5.13 -2.85
CA ALA A 352 -14.46 5.35 -3.88
C ALA A 352 -15.87 4.96 -3.41
N ALA A 353 -15.99 3.92 -2.58
CA ALA A 353 -17.23 3.53 -1.92
C ALA A 353 -17.45 4.28 -0.57
N GLY A 354 -16.50 5.10 -0.12
CA GLY A 354 -16.54 5.71 1.21
C GLY A 354 -16.40 4.69 2.34
N LEU A 355 -15.59 3.66 2.12
CA LEU A 355 -15.21 2.63 3.08
C LEU A 355 -13.74 2.84 3.50
N GLU A 356 -13.48 2.96 4.80
CA GLU A 356 -12.10 3.01 5.29
C GLU A 356 -11.52 1.58 5.40
N LEU A 357 -10.53 1.25 4.58
CA LEU A 357 -9.81 -0.01 4.67
C LEU A 357 -8.64 0.08 5.67
N ARG A 358 -8.55 -0.89 6.58
CA ARG A 358 -7.48 -1.07 7.57
C ARG A 358 -6.71 -2.35 7.30
N VAL A 359 -5.39 -2.30 7.46
CA VAL A 359 -4.46 -3.39 7.11
C VAL A 359 -3.67 -3.86 8.34
N PRO A 360 -4.13 -4.92 9.05
CA PRO A 360 -3.52 -5.35 10.32
C PRO A 360 -2.11 -5.89 10.23
N PHE A 361 -1.72 -6.51 9.13
CA PHE A 361 -0.33 -6.96 8.95
C PHE A 361 0.67 -5.81 9.01
N LEU A 362 0.24 -4.59 8.69
CA LEU A 362 1.11 -3.42 8.73
C LEU A 362 1.15 -2.71 10.09
N GLY A 363 0.79 -3.38 11.20
CA GLY A 363 1.00 -2.83 12.55
C GLY A 363 2.49 -2.70 12.88
N SER A 364 2.90 -1.57 13.48
CA SER A 364 4.32 -1.25 13.77
C SER A 364 5.06 -2.38 14.50
N ALA A 365 4.43 -2.93 15.55
CA ALA A 365 4.94 -4.07 16.31
C ALA A 365 5.02 -5.35 15.47
N HIS A 366 4.00 -5.64 14.66
CA HIS A 366 3.98 -6.84 13.82
C HIS A 366 5.05 -6.78 12.72
N ARG A 367 5.17 -5.64 12.02
CA ARG A 367 6.23 -5.45 11.01
C ARG A 367 7.61 -5.64 11.62
N SER A 368 7.83 -5.06 12.80
CA SER A 368 9.11 -5.20 13.52
C SER A 368 9.43 -6.66 13.83
N GLN A 369 8.45 -7.48 14.27
CA GLN A 369 8.65 -8.91 14.49
C GLN A 369 8.81 -9.69 13.18
N ALA A 370 8.02 -9.36 12.15
CA ALA A 370 8.06 -10.02 10.85
C ALA A 370 9.41 -9.82 10.16
N HIS A 371 10.02 -8.64 10.25
CA HIS A 371 11.33 -8.37 9.66
C HIS A 371 12.46 -9.19 10.27
N LEU A 372 12.34 -9.62 11.53
CA LEU A 372 13.33 -10.49 12.21
C LEU A 372 13.20 -11.96 11.83
N LEU A 373 12.07 -12.37 11.24
CA LEU A 373 11.82 -13.77 10.88
C LEU A 373 12.85 -14.24 9.85
N PRO A 374 13.59 -15.34 10.09
CA PRO A 374 14.55 -15.85 9.13
C PRO A 374 13.88 -16.24 7.81
N LEU A 375 14.63 -16.14 6.71
CA LEU A 375 14.07 -16.26 5.37
C LEU A 375 13.56 -17.67 5.04
N ASP A 376 14.14 -18.71 5.63
CA ASP A 376 13.73 -20.11 5.48
C ASP A 376 12.39 -20.43 6.16
N TRP A 377 11.92 -19.56 7.07
CA TRP A 377 10.56 -19.62 7.61
C TRP A 377 9.54 -18.84 6.77
N ARG A 378 10.01 -17.97 5.87
CA ARG A 378 9.15 -17.19 4.96
C ARG A 378 8.86 -17.95 3.66
N LEU A 379 9.89 -18.59 3.11
CA LEU A 379 9.76 -19.47 1.96
C LEU A 379 9.97 -20.92 2.37
N SER A 380 8.92 -21.72 2.29
CA SER A 380 9.05 -23.17 2.38
C SER A 380 9.96 -23.69 1.26
N ALA A 381 10.80 -24.66 1.59
CA ALA A 381 11.59 -25.40 0.60
C ALA A 381 10.73 -26.36 -0.25
N ASP A 382 9.50 -26.63 0.19
CA ASP A 382 8.53 -27.48 -0.51
C ASP A 382 7.63 -26.62 -1.43
N ASP A 383 7.39 -27.12 -2.64
CA ASP A 383 6.33 -26.61 -3.52
C ASP A 383 4.99 -27.15 -2.97
N GLU A 384 4.13 -26.27 -2.44
CA GLU A 384 2.74 -26.60 -2.08
C GLU A 384 1.85 -26.69 -3.32
#